data_AF-A0A1Y2RBX1-F1
#
_entry.id   AF-A0A1Y2RBX1-F1
#
_cell.length_a   1.000
_cell.length_b   1.000
_cell.length_c   1.000
_cell.angle_alpha   90.00
_cell.angle_beta   90.00
_cell.angle_gamma   90.00
#
_symmetry.space_group_name_H-M   'P 1'
#
loop_
_entity.id
_entity.type
_entity.pdbx_description
1 polymer ?
#
loop_
_entity_poly.entity_id
_entity_poly.type
_entity_poly.pdbx_seq_one_letter_code
_entity_poly.pdbx_strand_id
1 'polypeptide(L)'
;MKKILVVIALLVSVNSRAQFPIAEIIKAGIKKVIVAIDLKIQKLQNKTIWLQNAQKTLENTMSKLKLTEISEWVEKQRKLYDEYFQELWKVKAALAYYHRVKDIIEDQVAMVAEYKSAWATFRQDKNFNADELNYMADIYTGMMNESLKSLDQLFIVVNAFATQMSDAKRMEIINTAANSIEQNFLDLKEFNNQNKLISIQRAAAKGEIEYVKKLYGL
;
A
#
# COMPACT_ATOMS: atom_id res chain seq x y z
N MET A 1 -28.46 41.59 -75.26
CA MET A 1 -29.77 41.97 -74.66
C MET A 1 -30.82 40.89 -74.99
N LYS A 2 -32.10 41.09 -74.66
CA LYS A 2 -33.16 40.06 -74.61
C LYS A 2 -33.75 39.64 -75.98
N LYS A 3 -33.94 38.32 -76.19
CA LYS A 3 -34.98 37.66 -77.05
C LYS A 3 -34.90 38.04 -78.57
N ILE A 4 -35.75 37.64 -79.54
CA ILE A 4 -37.08 36.97 -79.72
C ILE A 4 -37.16 36.54 -81.23
N LEU A 5 -37.99 35.66 -81.85
CA LEU A 5 -39.00 34.60 -81.59
C LEU A 5 -39.18 33.75 -82.91
N VAL A 6 -40.20 32.86 -83.00
CA VAL A 6 -40.79 32.20 -84.22
C VAL A 6 -39.96 31.06 -84.87
N VAL A 7 -40.38 29.80 -85.19
CA VAL A 7 -41.66 29.01 -85.32
C VAL A 7 -42.19 28.82 -86.78
N ILE A 8 -42.91 27.72 -87.06
CA ILE A 8 -43.49 27.27 -88.37
C ILE A 8 -42.43 26.75 -89.37
N ALA A 9 -42.36 25.49 -89.86
CA ALA A 9 -43.21 24.29 -89.94
C ALA A 9 -44.16 24.17 -91.16
N LEU A 10 -43.81 23.35 -92.17
CA LEU A 10 -44.74 22.43 -92.85
C LEU A 10 -44.05 21.29 -93.64
N LEU A 11 -44.84 20.27 -93.93
CA LEU A 11 -44.60 18.98 -94.59
C LEU A 11 -43.99 19.03 -96.01
N VAL A 12 -43.23 17.99 -96.39
CA VAL A 12 -43.68 16.87 -97.27
C VAL A 12 -42.63 15.76 -97.30
N SER A 13 -43.05 14.50 -97.44
CA SER A 13 -42.20 13.30 -97.40
C SER A 13 -41.94 12.69 -98.78
N VAL A 14 -40.70 12.25 -99.02
CA VAL A 14 -40.35 11.28 -100.06
C VAL A 14 -39.39 10.25 -99.49
N ASN A 15 -39.73 8.97 -99.60
CA ASN A 15 -38.84 7.87 -99.21
C ASN A 15 -37.82 7.56 -100.30
N SER A 16 -36.57 7.33 -99.92
CA SER A 16 -35.61 6.57 -100.74
C SER A 16 -34.66 5.77 -99.85
N ARG A 17 -34.52 4.48 -100.14
CA ARG A 17 -33.63 3.58 -99.40
C ARG A 17 -32.20 3.75 -99.95
N ALA A 18 -31.27 4.16 -99.08
CA ALA A 18 -29.83 4.19 -99.38
C ALA A 18 -29.08 3.40 -98.30
N GLN A 19 -28.15 2.54 -98.72
CA GLN A 19 -27.47 1.58 -97.83
C GLN A 19 -26.07 2.06 -97.44
N PHE A 20 -25.80 2.20 -96.14
CA PHE A 20 -24.50 2.63 -95.61
C PHE A 20 -24.06 1.80 -94.38
N PRO A 21 -23.46 0.61 -94.57
CA PRO A 21 -23.08 -0.32 -93.50
C PRO A 21 -21.75 0.04 -92.79
N ILE A 22 -21.48 1.34 -92.58
CA ILE A 22 -20.20 1.85 -92.02
C ILE A 22 -20.41 2.56 -90.67
N ALA A 23 -21.56 3.23 -90.47
CA ALA A 23 -21.82 4.02 -89.27
C ALA A 23 -21.90 3.19 -87.97
N GLU A 24 -22.41 1.96 -88.03
CA GLU A 24 -22.56 1.10 -86.85
C GLU A 24 -21.22 0.54 -86.35
N ILE A 25 -20.30 0.19 -87.26
CA ILE A 25 -19.00 -0.43 -86.93
C ILE A 25 -18.15 0.54 -86.10
N ILE A 26 -18.08 1.81 -86.52
CA ILE A 26 -17.36 2.88 -85.81
C ILE A 26 -17.97 3.10 -84.41
N LYS A 27 -19.31 3.17 -84.33
CA LYS A 27 -20.06 3.38 -83.08
C LYS A 27 -19.89 2.21 -82.09
N ALA A 28 -19.87 0.98 -82.60
CA ALA A 28 -19.63 -0.22 -81.80
C ALA A 28 -18.17 -0.33 -81.32
N GLY A 29 -17.19 0.05 -82.15
CA GLY A 29 -15.77 0.10 -81.80
C GLY A 29 -15.50 1.08 -80.66
N ILE A 30 -15.96 2.33 -80.80
CA ILE A 30 -15.81 3.37 -79.77
C ILE A 30 -16.46 2.94 -78.44
N LYS A 31 -17.67 2.37 -78.48
CA LYS A 31 -18.37 1.87 -77.28
C LYS A 31 -17.55 0.77 -76.56
N LYS A 32 -16.92 -0.16 -77.28
CA LYS A 32 -16.05 -1.20 -76.69
C LYS A 32 -14.80 -0.60 -76.05
N VAL A 33 -14.19 0.41 -76.67
CA VAL A 33 -12.99 1.09 -76.12
C VAL A 33 -13.32 1.82 -74.81
N ILE A 34 -14.43 2.57 -74.77
CA ILE A 34 -14.86 3.30 -73.55
C ILE A 34 -15.11 2.31 -72.41
N VAL A 35 -15.85 1.22 -72.64
CA VAL A 35 -16.10 0.18 -71.62
C VAL A 35 -14.81 -0.52 -71.18
N ALA A 36 -13.85 -0.74 -72.08
CA ALA A 36 -12.56 -1.33 -71.72
C ALA A 36 -11.66 -0.39 -70.90
N ILE A 37 -11.79 0.93 -71.07
CA ILE A 37 -11.11 1.94 -70.26
C ILE A 37 -11.78 2.04 -68.88
N ASP A 38 -13.11 2.13 -68.83
CA ASP A 38 -13.91 2.13 -67.60
C ASP A 38 -13.61 0.88 -66.74
N LEU A 39 -13.66 -0.33 -67.31
CA LEU A 39 -13.30 -1.57 -66.62
C LEU A 39 -11.84 -1.62 -66.13
N LYS A 40 -10.92 -0.87 -66.77
CA LYS A 40 -9.54 -0.70 -66.25
C LYS A 40 -9.51 0.29 -65.08
N ILE A 41 -10.23 1.41 -65.17
CA ILE A 41 -10.36 2.42 -64.11
C ILE A 41 -11.00 1.80 -62.87
N GLN A 42 -12.12 1.07 -63.00
CA GLN A 42 -12.75 0.34 -61.90
C GLN A 42 -11.81 -0.70 -61.27
N LYS A 43 -11.03 -1.45 -62.06
CA LYS A 43 -10.03 -2.40 -61.54
C LYS A 43 -8.88 -1.70 -60.80
N LEU A 44 -8.52 -0.48 -61.18
CA LEU A 44 -7.54 0.33 -60.46
C LEU A 44 -8.14 0.91 -59.17
N GLN A 45 -9.34 1.49 -59.23
CA GLN A 45 -10.07 1.99 -58.07
C GLN A 45 -10.30 0.90 -57.01
N ASN A 46 -10.76 -0.28 -57.41
CA ASN A 46 -10.96 -1.41 -56.50
C ASN A 46 -9.64 -1.86 -55.84
N LYS A 47 -8.50 -1.81 -56.54
CA LYS A 47 -7.18 -2.05 -55.94
C LYS A 47 -6.81 -0.95 -54.95
N THR A 48 -7.05 0.33 -55.27
CA THR A 48 -6.79 1.45 -54.36
C THR A 48 -7.65 1.37 -53.10
N ILE A 49 -8.94 1.07 -53.22
CA ILE A 49 -9.87 0.89 -52.09
C ILE A 49 -9.44 -0.32 -51.23
N TRP A 50 -9.02 -1.43 -51.85
CA TRP A 50 -8.48 -2.58 -51.12
C TRP A 50 -7.20 -2.22 -50.37
N LEU A 51 -6.26 -1.50 -50.98
CA LEU A 51 -5.03 -1.02 -50.34
C LEU A 51 -5.31 -0.07 -49.18
N GLN A 52 -6.26 0.86 -49.32
CA GLN A 52 -6.69 1.78 -48.26
C GLN A 52 -7.34 1.03 -47.09
N ASN A 53 -8.18 0.04 -47.36
CA ASN A 53 -8.77 -0.81 -46.32
C ASN A 53 -7.73 -1.71 -45.65
N ALA A 54 -6.74 -2.23 -46.38
CA ALA A 54 -5.63 -2.99 -45.82
C ALA A 54 -4.74 -2.10 -44.93
N GLN A 55 -4.40 -0.88 -45.38
CA GLN A 55 -3.69 0.12 -44.59
C GLN A 55 -4.45 0.47 -43.30
N LYS A 56 -5.74 0.78 -43.40
CA LYS A 56 -6.59 1.10 -42.24
C LYS A 56 -6.73 -0.09 -41.28
N THR A 57 -6.74 -1.32 -41.79
CA THR A 57 -6.74 -2.53 -40.95
C THR A 57 -5.40 -2.71 -40.24
N LEU A 58 -4.28 -2.51 -40.93
CA LEU A 58 -2.93 -2.54 -40.34
C LEU A 58 -2.76 -1.44 -39.28
N GLU A 59 -3.20 -0.21 -39.57
CA GLU A 59 -3.17 0.93 -38.66
C GLU A 59 -3.99 0.68 -37.39
N ASN A 60 -5.21 0.13 -37.53
CA ASN A 60 -6.02 -0.28 -36.39
C ASN A 60 -5.35 -1.39 -35.56
N THR A 61 -4.74 -2.40 -36.20
CA THR A 61 -4.03 -3.49 -35.51
C THR A 61 -2.78 -2.98 -34.80
N MET A 62 -1.96 -2.16 -35.47
CA MET A 62 -0.77 -1.52 -34.86
C MET A 62 -1.14 -0.59 -33.71
N SER A 63 -2.25 0.14 -33.82
CA SER A 63 -2.75 1.00 -32.74
C SER A 63 -3.24 0.18 -31.55
N LYS A 64 -3.95 -0.94 -31.78
CA LYS A 64 -4.34 -1.88 -30.73
C LYS A 64 -3.15 -2.53 -30.05
N LEU A 65 -2.17 -3.03 -30.82
CA LEU A 65 -0.93 -3.62 -30.28
C LEU A 65 -0.19 -2.62 -29.39
N LYS A 66 0.03 -1.38 -29.86
CA LYS A 66 0.65 -0.32 -29.05
C LYS A 66 -0.14 0.01 -27.77
N LEU A 67 -1.48 0.03 -27.83
CA LEU A 67 -2.32 0.26 -26.66
C LEU A 67 -2.23 -0.92 -25.66
N THR A 68 -2.16 -2.16 -26.15
CA THR A 68 -1.90 -3.35 -25.32
C THR A 68 -0.51 -3.29 -24.69
N GLU A 69 0.55 -3.03 -25.46
CA GLU A 69 1.93 -2.87 -24.98
C GLU A 69 2.05 -1.78 -23.91
N ILE A 70 1.40 -0.62 -24.12
CA ILE A 70 1.34 0.47 -23.13
C ILE A 70 0.55 0.04 -21.89
N SER A 71 -0.59 -0.64 -22.04
CA SER A 71 -1.40 -1.14 -20.92
C SER A 71 -0.67 -2.17 -20.07
N GLU A 72 0.03 -3.12 -20.71
CA GLU A 72 0.88 -4.11 -20.05
C GLU A 72 2.09 -3.46 -19.37
N TRP A 73 2.71 -2.47 -20.00
CA TRP A 73 3.79 -1.69 -19.39
C TRP A 73 3.31 -0.89 -18.17
N VAL A 74 2.15 -0.22 -18.26
CA VAL A 74 1.55 0.52 -17.13
C VAL A 74 1.20 -0.41 -15.97
N GLU A 75 0.56 -1.55 -16.22
CA GLU A 75 0.21 -2.49 -15.14
C GLU A 75 1.46 -3.16 -14.55
N LYS A 76 2.48 -3.45 -15.36
CA LYS A 76 3.80 -3.92 -14.88
C LYS A 76 4.53 -2.88 -14.05
N GLN A 77 4.51 -1.60 -14.44
CA GLN A 77 5.04 -0.50 -13.64
C GLN A 77 4.28 -0.36 -12.31
N ARG A 78 2.94 -0.31 -12.37
CA ARG A 78 2.07 -0.24 -11.20
C ARG A 78 2.35 -1.36 -10.21
N LYS A 79 2.45 -2.61 -10.69
CA LYS A 79 2.78 -3.77 -9.86
C LYS A 79 4.17 -3.65 -9.24
N LEU A 80 5.19 -3.25 -9.99
CA LEU A 80 6.55 -3.08 -9.48
C LEU A 80 6.65 -1.94 -8.45
N TYR A 81 5.89 -0.85 -8.63
CA TYR A 81 5.77 0.21 -7.62
C TYR A 81 5.02 -0.27 -6.37
N ASP A 82 3.92 -1.02 -6.50
CA ASP A 82 3.22 -1.60 -5.36
C ASP A 82 4.15 -2.54 -4.59
N GLU A 83 4.77 -3.53 -5.25
CA GLU A 83 5.76 -4.44 -4.65
C GLU A 83 6.87 -3.68 -3.90
N TYR A 84 7.45 -2.64 -4.52
CA TYR A 84 8.45 -1.77 -3.88
C TYR A 84 7.91 -1.03 -2.64
N PHE A 85 6.69 -0.47 -2.70
CA PHE A 85 6.08 0.20 -1.56
C PHE A 85 5.68 -0.78 -0.45
N GLN A 86 5.25 -2.01 -0.77
CA GLN A 86 4.98 -3.06 0.22
C GLN A 86 6.28 -3.44 0.97
N GLU A 87 7.40 -3.65 0.28
CA GLU A 87 8.69 -3.93 0.94
C GLU A 87 9.18 -2.75 1.80
N LEU A 88 9.05 -1.51 1.32
CA LEU A 88 9.39 -0.32 2.10
C LEU A 88 8.49 -0.18 3.35
N TRP A 89 7.20 -0.51 3.25
CA TRP A 89 6.29 -0.56 4.40
C TRP A 89 6.68 -1.64 5.40
N LYS A 90 7.04 -2.85 4.96
CA LYS A 90 7.54 -3.92 5.84
C LYS A 90 8.79 -3.50 6.60
N VAL A 91 9.77 -2.88 5.94
CA VAL A 91 11.00 -2.37 6.58
C VAL A 91 10.67 -1.26 7.59
N LYS A 92 9.78 -0.32 7.23
CA LYS A 92 9.34 0.75 8.13
C LYS A 92 8.59 0.20 9.35
N ALA A 93 7.72 -0.78 9.17
CA ALA A 93 7.02 -1.46 10.24
C ALA A 93 8.01 -2.20 11.15
N ALA A 94 8.96 -2.95 10.59
CA ALA A 94 10.01 -3.64 11.34
C ALA A 94 10.82 -2.70 12.23
N LEU A 95 11.22 -1.53 11.72
CA LEU A 95 11.92 -0.50 12.50
C LEU A 95 11.04 0.09 13.62
N ALA A 96 9.75 0.34 13.35
CA ALA A 96 8.81 0.81 14.36
C ALA A 96 8.56 -0.23 15.48
N TYR A 97 8.45 -1.51 15.12
CA TYR A 97 8.37 -2.61 16.08
C TYR A 97 9.65 -2.75 16.90
N TYR A 98 10.82 -2.63 16.28
CA TYR A 98 12.11 -2.66 16.99
C TYR A 98 12.24 -1.50 18.01
N HIS A 99 11.86 -0.27 17.63
CA HIS A 99 11.81 0.84 18.57
C HIS A 99 10.84 0.55 19.73
N ARG A 100 9.60 0.12 19.44
CA ARG A 100 8.62 -0.15 20.50
C ARG A 100 9.06 -1.27 21.45
N VAL A 101 9.74 -2.31 20.95
CA VAL A 101 10.35 -3.36 21.79
C VAL A 101 11.51 -2.81 22.62
N LYS A 102 12.35 -1.93 22.04
CA LYS A 102 13.43 -1.25 22.79
C LYS A 102 12.87 -0.42 23.94
N ASP A 103 11.81 0.36 23.72
CA ASP A 103 11.17 1.18 24.76
C ASP A 103 10.77 0.30 25.97
N ILE A 104 10.10 -0.83 25.71
CA ILE A 104 9.63 -1.76 26.75
C ILE A 104 10.81 -2.41 27.52
N ILE A 105 11.94 -2.65 26.84
CA ILE A 105 13.17 -3.14 27.49
C ILE A 105 13.79 -2.05 28.38
N GLU A 106 13.72 -0.78 27.99
CA GLU A 106 14.18 0.34 28.81
C GLU A 106 13.28 0.55 30.05
N ASP A 107 11.96 0.36 29.92
CA ASP A 107 11.04 0.30 31.06
C ASP A 107 11.36 -0.85 32.02
N GLN A 108 11.66 -2.05 31.52
CA GLN A 108 12.12 -3.17 32.36
C GLN A 108 13.41 -2.83 33.11
N VAL A 109 14.39 -2.19 32.45
CA VAL A 109 15.65 -1.79 33.07
C VAL A 109 15.41 -0.73 34.16
N ALA A 110 14.48 0.20 33.94
CA ALA A 110 14.05 1.18 34.94
C ALA A 110 13.36 0.51 36.15
N MET A 111 12.47 -0.47 35.91
CA MET A 111 11.81 -1.28 36.94
C MET A 111 12.83 -2.05 37.81
N VAL A 112 13.85 -2.66 37.18
CA VAL A 112 14.95 -3.35 37.90
C VAL A 112 15.81 -2.37 38.72
N ALA A 113 16.03 -1.14 38.23
CA ALA A 113 16.78 -0.12 38.94
C ALA A 113 16.00 0.42 40.17
N GLU A 114 14.70 0.70 40.00
CA GLU A 114 13.78 1.13 41.06
C GLU A 114 13.71 0.10 42.19
N TYR A 115 13.51 -1.18 41.87
CA TYR A 115 13.57 -2.28 42.85
C TYR A 115 14.90 -2.28 43.63
N LYS A 116 16.04 -2.22 42.95
CA LYS A 116 17.36 -2.25 43.59
C LYS A 116 17.58 -1.06 44.53
N SER A 117 17.08 0.12 44.15
CA SER A 117 17.16 1.36 44.94
C SER A 117 16.31 1.25 46.23
N ALA A 118 15.04 0.88 46.09
CA ALA A 118 14.13 0.71 47.20
C ALA A 118 14.59 -0.39 48.17
N TRP A 119 14.99 -1.56 47.64
CA TRP A 119 15.47 -2.69 48.45
C TRP A 119 16.79 -2.40 49.19
N ALA A 120 17.70 -1.62 48.59
CA ALA A 120 18.89 -1.14 49.28
C ALA A 120 18.54 -0.20 50.45
N THR A 121 17.43 0.53 50.34
CA THR A 121 16.95 1.47 51.38
C THR A 121 16.23 0.71 52.49
N PHE A 122 15.25 -0.15 52.15
CA PHE A 122 14.46 -0.92 53.12
C PHE A 122 15.32 -1.85 53.99
N ARG A 123 16.36 -2.49 53.44
CA ARG A 123 17.29 -3.31 54.25
C ARG A 123 18.17 -2.53 55.23
N GLN A 124 18.26 -1.21 55.12
CA GLN A 124 18.93 -0.35 56.09
C GLN A 124 17.97 0.23 57.14
N ASP A 125 16.66 0.06 56.94
CA ASP A 125 15.61 0.71 57.73
C ASP A 125 15.21 -0.14 58.94
N LYS A 126 15.45 0.40 60.13
CA LYS A 126 15.12 -0.23 61.44
C LYS A 126 13.61 -0.26 61.74
N ASN A 127 12.77 0.16 60.80
CA ASN A 127 11.32 0.08 60.92
C ASN A 127 10.72 -1.20 60.32
N PHE A 128 11.51 -2.03 59.63
CA PHE A 128 11.10 -3.35 59.17
C PHE A 128 11.80 -4.47 59.94
N ASN A 129 11.08 -5.56 60.18
CA ASN A 129 11.66 -6.80 60.68
C ASN A 129 12.06 -7.76 59.54
N ALA A 130 12.70 -8.89 59.88
CA ALA A 130 13.18 -9.85 58.88
C ALA A 130 12.06 -10.48 58.04
N ASP A 131 10.90 -10.78 58.66
CA ASP A 131 9.77 -11.41 57.98
C ASP A 131 9.07 -10.42 57.03
N GLU A 132 8.99 -9.15 57.41
CA GLU A 132 8.52 -8.06 56.53
C GLU A 132 9.44 -7.86 55.32
N LEU A 133 10.76 -7.91 55.52
CA LEU A 133 11.73 -7.83 54.43
C LEU A 133 11.66 -9.06 53.51
N ASN A 134 11.48 -10.26 54.06
CA ASN A 134 11.25 -11.49 53.28
C ASN A 134 9.98 -11.37 52.43
N TYR A 135 8.87 -10.91 53.02
CA TYR A 135 7.62 -10.66 52.30
C TYR A 135 7.78 -9.65 51.15
N MET A 136 8.52 -8.56 51.35
CA MET A 136 8.86 -7.63 50.26
C MET A 136 9.64 -8.33 49.13
N ALA A 137 10.64 -9.16 49.47
CA ALA A 137 11.43 -9.90 48.50
C ALA A 137 10.57 -10.89 47.67
N ASP A 138 9.60 -11.55 48.29
CA ASP A 138 8.65 -12.43 47.60
C ASP A 138 7.75 -11.65 46.63
N ILE A 139 7.20 -10.50 47.06
CA ILE A 139 6.38 -9.61 46.22
C ILE A 139 7.19 -9.09 45.01
N TYR A 140 8.42 -8.60 45.23
CA TYR A 140 9.32 -8.18 44.15
C TYR A 140 9.65 -9.33 43.19
N THR A 141 9.84 -10.54 43.71
CA THR A 141 10.08 -11.74 42.89
C THR A 141 8.86 -12.09 42.04
N GLY A 142 7.65 -11.93 42.58
CA GLY A 142 6.39 -12.07 41.84
C GLY A 142 6.28 -11.10 40.66
N MET A 143 6.44 -9.79 40.93
CA MET A 143 6.41 -8.73 39.90
C MET A 143 7.48 -8.94 38.81
N MET A 144 8.69 -9.32 39.21
CA MET A 144 9.78 -9.62 38.27
C MET A 144 9.44 -10.83 37.39
N ASN A 145 8.91 -11.91 37.97
CA ASN A 145 8.53 -13.09 37.21
C ASN A 145 7.35 -12.85 36.24
N GLU A 146 6.41 -11.95 36.56
CA GLU A 146 5.32 -11.60 35.63
C GLU A 146 5.80 -10.74 34.47
N SER A 147 6.65 -9.74 34.75
CA SER A 147 7.25 -8.89 33.72
C SER A 147 8.16 -9.68 32.76
N LEU A 148 8.89 -10.70 33.25
CA LEU A 148 9.69 -11.61 32.41
C LEU A 148 8.83 -12.41 31.41
N LYS A 149 7.67 -12.94 31.81
CA LYS A 149 6.74 -13.63 30.87
C LYS A 149 6.27 -12.72 29.74
N SER A 150 6.17 -11.41 30.00
CA SER A 150 5.78 -10.41 29.00
C SER A 150 6.93 -10.14 28.02
N LEU A 151 8.19 -10.20 28.46
CA LEU A 151 9.34 -10.17 27.56
C LEU A 151 9.49 -11.45 26.72
N ASP A 152 9.16 -12.63 27.26
CA ASP A 152 9.15 -13.87 26.47
C ASP A 152 8.19 -13.78 25.26
N GLN A 153 7.06 -13.08 25.41
CA GLN A 153 6.15 -12.79 24.28
C GLN A 153 6.76 -11.85 23.25
N LEU A 154 7.59 -10.88 23.66
CA LEU A 154 8.33 -10.01 22.73
C LEU A 154 9.45 -10.77 21.99
N PHE A 155 10.07 -11.78 22.60
CA PHE A 155 11.01 -12.65 21.88
C PHE A 155 10.32 -13.40 20.72
N ILE A 156 9.05 -13.78 20.86
CA ILE A 156 8.28 -14.32 19.72
C ILE A 156 8.18 -13.26 18.62
N VAL A 157 7.79 -12.02 18.94
CA VAL A 157 7.64 -10.92 17.98
C VAL A 157 8.94 -10.60 17.22
N VAL A 158 10.08 -10.55 17.91
CA VAL A 158 11.39 -10.23 17.32
C VAL A 158 11.89 -11.36 16.41
N ASN A 159 11.71 -12.63 16.80
CA ASN A 159 12.11 -13.77 15.97
C ASN A 159 11.11 -14.07 14.83
N ALA A 160 9.84 -13.67 14.98
CA ALA A 160 8.77 -13.90 14.00
C ALA A 160 8.84 -13.02 12.73
N PHE A 161 10.01 -12.57 12.30
CA PHE A 161 10.22 -12.22 10.89
C PHE A 161 10.31 -13.46 9.99
N ALA A 162 10.47 -14.66 10.58
CA ALA A 162 10.46 -15.94 9.89
C ALA A 162 9.08 -16.63 9.75
N THR A 163 8.00 -16.09 10.35
CA THR A 163 6.69 -16.77 10.42
C THR A 163 5.52 -15.88 9.99
N GLN A 164 4.43 -16.51 9.52
CA GLN A 164 3.27 -15.89 8.83
C GLN A 164 2.32 -15.10 9.76
N MET A 165 2.84 -14.39 10.77
CA MET A 165 2.04 -13.55 11.66
C MET A 165 1.72 -12.19 11.02
N SER A 166 0.44 -11.80 11.05
CA SER A 166 -0.01 -10.49 10.55
C SER A 166 0.45 -9.34 11.46
N ASP A 167 0.65 -8.17 10.85
CA ASP A 167 1.07 -6.93 11.55
C ASP A 167 0.11 -6.52 12.67
N ALA A 168 -1.19 -6.79 12.51
CA ALA A 168 -2.19 -6.60 13.55
C ALA A 168 -1.93 -7.49 14.77
N LYS A 169 -1.67 -8.80 14.57
CA LYS A 169 -1.37 -9.72 15.68
C LYS A 169 0.00 -9.45 16.30
N ARG A 170 0.97 -9.00 15.51
CA ARG A 170 2.28 -8.53 16.00
C ARG A 170 2.13 -7.32 16.92
N MET A 171 1.36 -6.31 16.48
CA MET A 171 1.08 -5.11 17.28
C MET A 171 0.27 -5.41 18.55
N GLU A 172 -0.68 -6.34 18.48
CA GLU A 172 -1.43 -6.84 19.64
C GLU A 172 -0.47 -7.36 20.73
N ILE A 173 0.44 -8.28 20.37
CA ILE A 173 1.41 -8.86 21.33
C ILE A 173 2.34 -7.79 21.92
N ILE A 174 2.85 -6.86 21.09
CA ILE A 174 3.69 -5.75 21.55
C ILE A 174 2.95 -4.89 22.58
N ASN A 175 1.69 -4.54 22.31
CA ASN A 175 0.90 -3.70 23.21
C ASN A 175 0.50 -4.45 24.49
N THR A 176 0.16 -5.74 24.41
CA THR A 176 -0.12 -6.56 25.60
C THR A 176 1.11 -6.64 26.51
N ALA A 177 2.29 -6.88 25.96
CA ALA A 177 3.53 -6.93 26.73
C ALA A 177 3.91 -5.55 27.31
N ALA A 178 3.76 -4.48 26.52
CA ALA A 178 4.00 -3.10 26.97
C ALA A 178 3.12 -2.74 28.19
N ASN A 179 1.80 -2.90 28.05
CA ASN A 179 0.84 -2.55 29.10
C ASN A 179 1.06 -3.39 30.37
N SER A 180 1.48 -4.65 30.23
CA SER A 180 1.83 -5.53 31.35
C SER A 180 3.07 -5.03 32.11
N ILE A 181 4.12 -4.63 31.40
CA ILE A 181 5.37 -4.14 32.02
C ILE A 181 5.17 -2.74 32.62
N GLU A 182 4.39 -1.87 31.95
CA GLU A 182 3.97 -0.57 32.49
C GLU A 182 3.17 -0.74 33.80
N GLN A 183 2.17 -1.63 33.84
CA GLN A 183 1.39 -1.90 35.05
C GLN A 183 2.27 -2.47 36.17
N ASN A 184 3.11 -3.48 35.89
CA ASN A 184 4.05 -4.03 36.89
C ASN A 184 5.00 -2.95 37.45
N PHE A 185 5.42 -1.97 36.64
CA PHE A 185 6.29 -0.87 37.07
C PHE A 185 5.53 0.19 37.89
N LEU A 186 4.24 0.42 37.62
CA LEU A 186 3.36 1.25 38.44
C LEU A 186 3.09 0.59 39.80
N ASP A 187 2.75 -0.71 39.81
CA ASP A 187 2.50 -1.49 41.02
C ASP A 187 3.76 -1.57 41.91
N LEU A 188 4.94 -1.72 41.31
CA LEU A 188 6.23 -1.66 42.01
C LEU A 188 6.44 -0.30 42.71
N LYS A 189 6.20 0.82 41.99
CA LYS A 189 6.36 2.17 42.54
C LYS A 189 5.39 2.43 43.69
N GLU A 190 4.14 2.00 43.56
CA GLU A 190 3.14 2.19 44.61
C GLU A 190 3.43 1.29 45.82
N PHE A 191 3.89 0.06 45.63
CA PHE A 191 4.38 -0.80 46.72
C PHE A 191 5.58 -0.16 47.45
N ASN A 192 6.55 0.42 46.72
CA ASN A 192 7.67 1.16 47.32
C ASN A 192 7.19 2.38 48.11
N ASN A 193 6.25 3.15 47.55
CA ASN A 193 5.65 4.33 48.18
C ASN A 193 4.90 3.98 49.49
N GLN A 194 4.06 2.94 49.47
CA GLN A 194 3.33 2.45 50.64
C GLN A 194 4.28 2.01 51.76
N ASN A 195 5.33 1.26 51.45
CA ASN A 195 6.31 0.83 52.46
C ASN A 195 7.10 2.03 53.02
N LYS A 196 7.53 2.98 52.18
CA LYS A 196 8.15 4.24 52.62
C LYS A 196 7.24 5.02 53.59
N LEU A 197 5.94 5.09 53.32
CA LEU A 197 4.96 5.73 54.21
C LEU A 197 4.79 4.97 55.53
N ILE A 198 4.71 3.64 55.51
CA ILE A 198 4.64 2.79 56.71
C ILE A 198 5.87 3.00 57.61
N SER A 199 7.06 3.08 57.02
CA SER A 199 8.28 3.38 57.79
C SER A 199 8.24 4.77 58.41
N ILE A 200 7.88 5.81 57.65
CA ILE A 200 7.80 7.19 58.16
C ILE A 200 6.80 7.29 59.33
N GLN A 201 5.67 6.57 59.28
CA GLN A 201 4.71 6.49 60.38
C GLN A 201 5.29 5.79 61.62
N ARG A 202 5.99 4.65 61.44
CA ARG A 202 6.69 3.94 62.53
C ARG A 202 7.80 4.80 63.15
N ALA A 203 8.54 5.53 62.33
CA ALA A 203 9.60 6.44 62.75
C ALA A 203 9.06 7.64 63.55
N ALA A 204 7.92 8.21 63.12
CA ALA A 204 7.22 9.25 63.86
C ALA A 204 6.78 8.77 65.25
N ALA A 205 6.23 7.55 65.35
CA ALA A 205 5.84 6.95 66.63
C ALA A 205 7.02 6.66 67.57
N LYS A 206 8.22 6.41 67.03
CA LYS A 206 9.46 6.22 67.80
C LYS A 206 10.22 7.51 68.12
N GLY A 207 9.87 8.64 67.48
CA GLY A 207 10.66 9.88 67.52
C GLY A 207 11.91 9.88 66.63
N GLU A 208 12.09 8.90 65.76
CA GLU A 208 13.27 8.71 64.87
C GLU A 208 13.08 9.36 63.47
N ILE A 209 12.05 10.19 63.28
CA ILE A 209 11.59 10.64 61.96
C ILE A 209 12.66 11.33 61.10
N GLU A 210 13.56 12.13 61.68
CA GLU A 210 14.61 12.84 60.91
C GLU A 210 15.70 11.90 60.36
N TYR A 211 15.98 10.77 61.04
CA TYR A 211 16.86 9.73 60.49
C TYR A 211 16.23 9.07 59.26
N VAL A 212 14.92 8.79 59.34
CA VAL A 212 14.18 8.08 58.29
C VAL A 212 13.88 8.97 57.08
N LYS A 213 13.57 10.25 57.27
CA LYS A 213 13.52 11.24 56.18
C LYS A 213 14.83 11.24 55.39
N LYS A 214 15.96 11.39 56.09
CA LYS A 214 17.31 11.41 55.48
C LYS A 214 17.64 10.10 54.76
N LEU A 215 17.23 8.95 55.30
CA LEU A 215 17.38 7.64 54.64
C LEU A 215 16.60 7.56 53.31
N TYR A 216 15.43 8.20 53.25
CA TYR A 216 14.55 8.24 52.07
C TYR A 216 14.73 9.45 51.14
N GLY A 217 15.73 10.30 51.38
CA GLY A 217 15.97 11.53 50.60
C GLY A 217 14.88 12.59 50.71
N LEU A 218 14.23 12.70 51.89
CA LEU A 218 13.22 13.70 52.23
C LEU A 218 13.77 14.78 53.20
#